data_AF-A0A7J4VIJ4-F1
#
_entry.id   AF-A0A7J4VIJ4-F1
#
_cell.length_a   1.000
_cell.length_b   1.000
_cell.length_c   1.000
_cell.angle_alpha   90.00
_cell.angle_beta   90.00
_cell.angle_gamma   90.00
#
_symmetry.space_group_name_H-M   'P 1'
#
loop_
_entity.id
_entity.type
_entity.pdbx_description
1 polymer ?
#
loop_
_entity_poly.entity_id
_entity_poly.type
_entity_poly.pdbx_seq_one_letter_code
_entity_poly.pdbx_strand_id
1 'polypeptide(L)'
;LATLEAAPEYLGGGRFSTEPRAALRAFARIYAGWAMSQDWYRAELHLSGTNAATLEEFLTDVWEPGFLRRPAADLYAQACTWIASDISDNEMYRGDLVRALNSIRARVLLLPGRTDLYFPVADNAADIPHLAHAELRPIPSIWGHRAGSPKDNEGDLDFLRRAVDGWMR
;
A
#
# COMPACT_ATOMS: atom_id res chain seq x y z
N LEU A 1 -11.32 -1.69 -7.79
CA LEU A 1 -12.41 -0.83 -8.32
C LEU A 1 -13.74 -1.55 -8.38
N ALA A 2 -13.80 -2.74 -8.99
CA ALA A 2 -15.03 -3.54 -9.15
C ALA A 2 -15.93 -3.64 -7.89
N THR A 3 -15.35 -3.78 -6.69
CA THR A 3 -16.13 -3.81 -5.44
C THR A 3 -16.98 -2.55 -5.23
N LEU A 4 -16.43 -1.36 -5.54
CA LEU A 4 -17.17 -0.10 -5.47
C LEU A 4 -18.13 0.06 -6.65
N GLU A 5 -17.73 -0.38 -7.84
CA GLU A 5 -18.53 -0.28 -9.07
C GLU A 5 -19.75 -1.21 -9.07
N ALA A 6 -19.71 -2.29 -8.30
CA ALA A 6 -20.83 -3.19 -8.09
C ALA A 6 -21.88 -2.65 -7.11
N ALA A 7 -21.64 -1.49 -6.47
CA ALA A 7 -22.59 -0.87 -5.56
C ALA A 7 -23.87 -0.43 -6.31
N PRO A 8 -25.08 -0.67 -5.77
CA PRO A 8 -26.32 -0.14 -6.35
C PRO A 8 -26.32 1.38 -6.51
N GLU A 9 -25.56 2.10 -5.68
CA GLU A 9 -25.42 3.54 -5.70
C GLU A 9 -24.50 4.04 -6.83
N TYR A 10 -23.75 3.17 -7.52
CA TYR A 10 -22.77 3.58 -8.51
C TYR A 10 -23.43 4.13 -9.79
N LEU A 11 -23.08 5.36 -10.15
CA LEU A 11 -23.59 6.08 -11.32
C LEU A 11 -22.59 6.12 -12.49
N GLY A 12 -21.47 5.41 -12.39
CA GLY A 12 -20.39 5.45 -13.37
C GLY A 12 -19.34 6.54 -13.12
N GLY A 13 -18.09 6.26 -13.49
CA GLY A 13 -16.97 7.20 -13.44
C GLY A 13 -16.65 7.71 -12.02
N GLY A 14 -16.68 6.82 -11.03
CA GLY A 14 -16.43 7.15 -9.62
C GLY A 14 -17.54 7.95 -8.92
N ARG A 15 -18.70 8.17 -9.55
CA ARG A 15 -19.84 8.88 -8.94
C ARG A 15 -20.81 7.92 -8.27
N PHE A 16 -21.43 8.37 -7.19
CA PHE A 16 -22.41 7.60 -6.42
C PHE A 16 -23.64 8.47 -6.09
N SER A 17 -24.83 7.89 -6.08
CA SER A 17 -26.08 8.60 -5.71
C SER A 17 -26.14 8.91 -4.21
N THR A 18 -25.56 8.03 -3.39
CA THR A 18 -25.31 8.18 -1.95
C THR A 18 -24.08 7.37 -1.56
N GLU A 19 -23.54 7.53 -0.35
CA GLU A 19 -22.38 6.74 0.11
C GLU A 19 -22.68 5.22 0.15
N PRO A 20 -21.98 4.40 -0.66
CA PRO A 20 -22.25 2.96 -0.78
C PRO A 20 -21.62 2.19 0.38
N ARG A 21 -22.18 2.31 1.59
CA ARG A 21 -21.58 1.78 2.83
C ARG A 21 -21.25 0.29 2.77
N ALA A 22 -22.11 -0.54 2.17
CA ALA A 22 -21.85 -1.98 2.04
C ALA A 22 -20.62 -2.26 1.16
N ALA A 23 -20.50 -1.58 0.03
CA ALA A 23 -19.35 -1.70 -0.87
C ALA A 23 -18.06 -1.17 -0.22
N LEU A 24 -18.14 -0.08 0.57
CA LEU A 24 -17.01 0.44 1.33
C LEU A 24 -16.50 -0.55 2.38
N ARG A 25 -17.38 -1.25 3.11
CA ARG A 25 -16.99 -2.32 4.03
C ARG A 25 -16.29 -3.46 3.29
N ALA A 26 -16.86 -3.91 2.17
CA ALA A 26 -16.27 -4.95 1.35
C ALA A 26 -14.88 -4.53 0.82
N PHE A 27 -14.75 -3.30 0.33
CA PHE A 27 -13.47 -2.72 -0.11
C PHE A 27 -12.43 -2.73 1.03
N ALA A 28 -12.82 -2.27 2.23
CA ALA A 28 -11.96 -2.25 3.40
C ALA A 28 -11.48 -3.66 3.79
N ARG A 29 -12.38 -4.65 3.85
CA ARG A 29 -12.04 -6.03 4.22
C ARG A 29 -11.15 -6.72 3.20
N ILE A 30 -11.39 -6.51 1.90
CA ILE A 30 -10.49 -7.00 0.84
C ILE A 30 -9.09 -6.43 1.05
N TYR A 31 -9.01 -5.12 1.29
CA TYR A 31 -7.71 -4.47 1.52
C TYR A 31 -7.03 -4.94 2.81
N ALA A 32 -7.77 -5.32 3.87
CA ALA A 32 -7.19 -5.90 5.09
C ALA A 32 -6.30 -7.12 4.79
N GLY A 33 -6.78 -8.00 3.90
CA GLY A 33 -6.05 -9.20 3.50
C GLY A 33 -4.81 -8.95 2.62
N TRP A 34 -4.68 -7.76 2.03
CA TRP A 34 -3.55 -7.38 1.18
C TRP A 34 -2.57 -6.44 1.88
N ALA A 35 -3.08 -5.59 2.77
CA ALA A 35 -2.29 -4.59 3.48
C ALA A 35 -1.41 -5.21 4.57
N MET A 36 -1.91 -6.24 5.25
CA MET A 36 -1.19 -7.00 6.26
C MET A 36 -0.66 -8.31 5.65
N SER A 37 0.39 -8.88 6.22
CA SER A 37 0.83 -10.21 5.80
C SER A 37 0.09 -11.33 6.53
N GLN A 38 0.13 -12.54 5.96
CA GLN A 38 -0.38 -13.74 6.61
C GLN A 38 0.38 -14.08 7.89
N ASP A 39 1.67 -13.72 7.98
CA ASP A 39 2.48 -13.93 9.19
C ASP A 39 2.03 -13.03 10.34
N TRP A 40 1.60 -11.79 10.04
CA TRP A 40 1.04 -10.87 11.04
C TRP A 40 -0.29 -11.38 11.61
N TYR A 41 -1.16 -11.94 10.76
CA TYR A 41 -2.40 -12.59 11.21
C TYR A 41 -2.12 -13.85 12.03
N ARG A 42 -1.16 -14.70 11.61
CA ARG A 42 -0.77 -15.92 12.33
C ARG A 42 -0.14 -15.63 13.70
N ALA A 43 0.52 -14.49 13.83
CA ALA A 43 1.04 -14.00 15.11
C ALA A 43 -0.03 -13.34 15.99
N GLU A 44 -1.31 -13.36 15.59
CA GLU A 44 -2.45 -12.80 16.34
C GLU A 44 -2.30 -11.30 16.68
N LEU A 45 -1.55 -10.55 15.88
CA LEU A 45 -1.31 -9.12 16.11
C LEU A 45 -2.55 -8.26 15.86
N HIS A 46 -3.51 -8.75 15.07
CA HIS A 46 -4.84 -8.14 14.96
C HIS A 46 -5.61 -8.15 16.27
N LEU A 47 -5.35 -9.11 17.16
CA LEU A 47 -6.00 -9.20 18.47
C LEU A 47 -5.16 -8.48 19.51
N SER A 48 -3.93 -8.95 19.72
CA SER A 48 -3.02 -8.43 20.76
C SER A 48 -2.59 -6.98 20.54
N GLY A 49 -2.49 -6.53 19.29
CA GLY A 49 -2.10 -5.15 18.94
C GLY A 49 -3.26 -4.16 18.90
N THR A 50 -4.51 -4.61 18.99
CA THR A 50 -5.69 -3.72 18.88
C THR A 50 -6.72 -3.89 20.00
N ASN A 51 -6.51 -4.85 20.90
CA ASN A 51 -7.44 -5.28 21.96
C ASN A 51 -8.77 -5.86 21.48
N ALA A 52 -8.90 -6.19 20.18
CA ALA A 52 -10.06 -6.92 19.67
C ALA A 52 -10.06 -8.36 20.18
N ALA A 53 -11.22 -8.90 20.57
CA ALA A 53 -11.36 -10.29 21.02
C ALA A 53 -11.47 -11.28 19.85
N THR A 54 -11.87 -10.81 18.67
CA THR A 54 -12.04 -11.65 17.47
C THR A 54 -11.56 -10.93 16.21
N LEU A 55 -11.35 -11.70 15.12
CA LEU A 55 -11.08 -11.13 13.80
C LEU A 55 -12.21 -10.21 13.34
N GLU A 56 -13.47 -10.58 13.58
CA GLU A 56 -14.60 -9.75 13.18
C GLU A 56 -14.60 -8.41 13.92
N GLU A 57 -14.35 -8.41 15.22
CA GLU A 57 -14.25 -7.18 16.02
C GLU A 57 -13.07 -6.30 15.55
N PHE A 58 -11.91 -6.89 15.24
CA PHE A 58 -10.82 -6.14 14.62
C PHE A 58 -11.27 -5.48 13.30
N LEU A 59 -11.96 -6.23 12.44
CA LEU A 59 -12.42 -5.72 11.15
C LEU A 59 -13.44 -4.60 11.32
N THR A 60 -14.48 -4.78 12.14
CA THR A 60 -15.57 -3.82 12.28
C THR A 60 -15.19 -2.59 13.09
N ASP A 61 -14.40 -2.75 14.15
CA ASP A 61 -14.23 -1.70 15.16
C ASP A 61 -12.90 -0.96 15.00
N VAL A 62 -11.91 -1.59 14.34
CA VAL A 62 -10.58 -1.01 14.15
C VAL A 62 -10.29 -0.72 12.68
N TRP A 63 -10.55 -1.66 11.78
CA TRP A 63 -10.14 -1.54 10.38
C TRP A 63 -11.12 -0.76 9.50
N GLU A 64 -12.38 -1.20 9.42
CA GLU A 64 -13.45 -0.60 8.62
C GLU A 64 -13.67 0.90 8.88
N PRO A 65 -13.63 1.41 10.13
CA PRO A 65 -13.84 2.83 10.39
C PRO A 65 -12.79 3.72 9.71
N GLY A 66 -11.62 3.16 9.40
CA GLY A 66 -10.61 3.77 8.55
C GLY A 66 -11.16 4.22 7.20
N PHE A 67 -11.95 3.35 6.56
CA PHE A 67 -12.46 3.52 5.21
C PHE A 67 -13.85 4.16 5.19
N LEU A 68 -14.72 3.80 6.14
CA LEU A 68 -16.10 4.29 6.20
C LEU A 68 -16.22 5.80 6.46
N ARG A 69 -15.16 6.43 6.98
CA ARG A 69 -15.10 7.90 7.16
C ARG A 69 -14.70 8.66 5.89
N ARG A 70 -14.30 7.96 4.82
CA ARG A 70 -13.82 8.56 3.57
C ARG A 70 -14.94 8.48 2.52
N PRO A 71 -15.16 9.53 1.72
CA PRO A 71 -16.06 9.44 0.58
C PRO A 71 -15.65 8.32 -0.38
N ALA A 72 -16.60 7.53 -0.87
CA ALA A 72 -16.30 6.46 -1.84
C ALA A 72 -15.69 7.01 -3.14
N ALA A 73 -16.11 8.21 -3.55
CA ALA A 73 -15.56 8.89 -4.72
C ALA A 73 -14.06 9.20 -4.56
N ASP A 74 -13.62 9.60 -3.36
CA ASP A 74 -12.21 9.87 -3.08
C ASP A 74 -11.37 8.59 -3.14
N LEU A 75 -11.85 7.52 -2.50
CA LEU A 75 -11.19 6.21 -2.54
C LEU A 75 -11.12 5.66 -3.97
N TYR A 76 -12.18 5.84 -4.75
CA TYR A 76 -12.21 5.48 -6.17
C TYR A 76 -11.16 6.24 -6.96
N ALA A 77 -11.14 7.58 -6.83
CA ALA A 77 -10.18 8.43 -7.51
C ALA A 77 -8.73 8.06 -7.14
N GLN A 78 -8.44 7.85 -5.85
CA GLN A 78 -7.12 7.39 -5.39
C GLN A 78 -6.72 6.06 -6.00
N ALA A 79 -7.63 5.08 -6.05
CA ALA A 79 -7.37 3.80 -6.67
C ALA A 79 -7.15 3.90 -8.20
N CYS A 80 -7.90 4.77 -8.89
CA CYS A 80 -7.65 5.08 -10.31
C CYS A 80 -6.26 5.70 -10.51
N THR A 81 -5.87 6.66 -9.68
CA THR A 81 -4.52 7.25 -9.73
C THR A 81 -3.44 6.19 -9.50
N TRP A 82 -3.64 5.29 -8.55
CA TRP A 82 -2.71 4.20 -8.30
C TRP A 82 -2.58 3.25 -9.50
N ILE A 83 -3.70 2.80 -10.08
CA ILE A 83 -3.71 1.89 -11.24
C ILE A 83 -3.04 2.53 -12.46
N ALA A 84 -3.21 3.85 -12.66
CA ALA A 84 -2.63 4.59 -13.78
C ALA A 84 -1.18 5.04 -13.55
N SER A 85 -0.56 4.68 -12.41
CA SER A 85 0.77 5.17 -12.04
C SER A 85 1.86 4.53 -12.91
N ASP A 86 2.32 5.26 -13.92
CA ASP A 86 3.43 4.86 -14.80
C ASP A 86 4.33 6.08 -15.11
N ILE A 87 5.59 6.04 -14.65
CA ILE A 87 6.56 7.13 -14.90
C ILE A 87 7.03 7.20 -16.36
N SER A 88 6.74 6.17 -17.14
CA SER A 88 7.13 6.06 -18.55
C SER A 88 6.05 6.56 -19.51
N ASP A 89 4.80 6.66 -19.06
CA ASP A 89 3.66 7.11 -19.87
C ASP A 89 3.63 8.65 -20.01
N ASN A 90 4.53 9.17 -20.84
CA ASN A 90 4.59 10.58 -21.21
C ASN A 90 5.36 10.76 -22.52
N GLU A 91 5.35 11.98 -23.07
CA GLU A 91 5.97 12.28 -24.36
C GLU A 91 7.49 12.03 -24.42
N MET A 92 8.17 12.09 -23.27
CA MET A 92 9.62 11.93 -23.16
C MET A 92 10.05 10.46 -23.27
N TYR A 93 9.35 9.56 -22.58
CA TYR A 93 9.71 8.13 -22.49
C TYR A 93 8.81 7.21 -23.31
N ARG A 94 7.57 7.62 -23.63
CA ARG A 94 6.64 6.92 -24.53
C ARG A 94 6.40 5.45 -24.16
N GLY A 95 6.24 5.16 -22.88
CA GLY A 95 6.04 3.80 -22.35
C GLY A 95 7.33 3.01 -22.14
N ASP A 96 8.51 3.59 -22.38
CA ASP A 96 9.80 2.95 -22.11
C ASP A 96 10.20 3.14 -20.64
N LEU A 97 9.77 2.21 -19.79
CA LEU A 97 10.06 2.23 -18.35
C LEU A 97 11.56 2.15 -18.05
N VAL A 98 12.31 1.33 -18.79
CA VAL A 98 13.75 1.21 -18.61
C VAL A 98 14.44 2.55 -18.87
N ARG A 99 14.04 3.27 -19.92
CA ARG A 99 14.56 4.60 -20.21
C ARG A 99 14.15 5.63 -19.16
N ALA A 100 12.94 5.55 -18.63
CA ALA A 100 12.47 6.41 -17.55
C ALA A 100 13.27 6.19 -16.25
N LEU A 101 13.47 4.94 -15.83
CA LEU A 101 14.30 4.59 -14.68
C LEU A 101 15.76 5.06 -14.87
N ASN A 102 16.34 4.79 -16.05
CA ASN A 102 17.70 5.21 -16.40
C ASN A 102 17.89 6.73 -16.45
N SER A 103 16.82 7.53 -16.46
CA SER A 103 16.93 8.99 -16.43
C SER A 103 17.05 9.54 -15.00
N ILE A 104 16.69 8.77 -13.97
CA ILE A 104 16.79 9.18 -12.57
C ILE A 104 18.26 9.38 -12.19
N ARG A 105 18.56 10.58 -11.68
CA ARG A 105 19.90 10.96 -11.19
C ARG A 105 19.97 11.10 -9.67
N ALA A 106 18.82 11.22 -9.01
CA ALA A 106 18.75 11.25 -7.56
C ALA A 106 19.24 9.91 -6.97
N ARG A 107 19.79 9.95 -5.76
CA ARG A 107 20.07 8.76 -4.96
C ARG A 107 18.73 8.13 -4.53
N VAL A 108 18.47 6.89 -4.93
CA VAL A 108 17.22 6.18 -4.63
C VAL A 108 17.46 5.12 -3.55
N LEU A 109 16.71 5.20 -2.46
CA LEU A 109 16.69 4.14 -1.45
C LEU A 109 15.32 3.44 -1.52
N LEU A 110 15.32 2.18 -1.94
CA LEU A 110 14.11 1.35 -2.00
C LEU A 110 13.96 0.59 -0.69
N LEU A 111 12.82 0.77 0.00
CA LEU A 111 12.51 0.20 1.32
C LEU A 111 11.19 -0.59 1.31
N PRO A 112 11.00 -1.59 0.43
CA PRO A 112 9.79 -2.39 0.44
C PRO A 112 9.68 -3.24 1.71
N GLY A 113 8.45 -3.51 2.16
CA GLY A 113 8.22 -4.50 3.22
C GLY A 113 8.58 -5.89 2.72
N ARG A 114 9.35 -6.67 3.50
CA ARG A 114 9.74 -8.04 3.11
C ARG A 114 8.54 -8.96 2.85
N THR A 115 7.43 -8.71 3.55
CA THR A 115 6.19 -9.49 3.47
C THR A 115 5.06 -8.75 2.76
N ASP A 116 5.36 -7.66 2.03
CA ASP A 116 4.39 -6.96 1.20
C ASP A 116 3.90 -7.88 0.07
N LEU A 117 2.58 -7.92 -0.13
CA LEU A 117 1.91 -8.84 -1.05
C LEU A 117 1.73 -8.26 -2.45
N TYR A 118 1.83 -6.94 -2.61
CA TYR A 118 1.50 -6.27 -3.88
C TYR A 118 2.53 -5.22 -4.31
N PHE A 119 3.48 -4.87 -3.45
CA PHE A 119 4.76 -4.25 -3.81
C PHE A 119 5.94 -5.12 -3.34
N PRO A 120 6.11 -6.32 -3.91
CA PRO A 120 7.10 -7.27 -3.45
C PRO A 120 8.53 -6.77 -3.65
N VAL A 121 9.46 -7.33 -2.87
CA VAL A 121 10.90 -7.05 -2.97
C VAL A 121 11.44 -7.33 -4.37
N ALA A 122 10.90 -8.35 -5.05
CA ALA A 122 11.33 -8.73 -6.40
C ALA A 122 11.10 -7.63 -7.44
N ASP A 123 9.98 -6.91 -7.36
CA ASP A 123 9.66 -5.83 -8.29
C ASP A 123 10.64 -4.66 -8.11
N ASN A 124 10.94 -4.31 -6.85
CA ASN A 124 11.94 -3.29 -6.53
C ASN A 124 13.35 -3.72 -6.96
N ALA A 125 13.67 -5.01 -6.84
CA ALA A 125 14.95 -5.57 -7.28
C ALA A 125 15.10 -5.53 -8.81
N ALA A 126 14.00 -5.64 -9.56
CA ALA A 126 14.00 -5.53 -11.01
C ALA A 126 14.33 -4.09 -11.50
N ASP A 127 14.04 -3.07 -10.70
CA ASP A 127 14.38 -1.68 -11.02
C ASP A 127 15.85 -1.35 -10.77
N ILE A 128 16.54 -2.06 -9.86
CA ILE A 128 17.92 -1.76 -9.44
C ILE A 128 18.91 -1.67 -10.62
N PRO A 129 18.94 -2.60 -11.59
CA PRO A 129 19.85 -2.50 -12.74
C PRO A 129 19.64 -1.27 -13.62
N HIS A 130 18.50 -0.58 -13.49
CA HIS A 130 18.11 0.57 -14.31
C HIS A 130 18.25 1.90 -13.56
N LEU A 131 18.65 1.88 -12.29
CA LEU A 131 18.85 3.08 -11.48
C LEU A 131 20.34 3.35 -11.28
N ALA A 132 20.78 4.58 -11.56
CA ALA A 132 22.20 4.94 -11.50
C ALA A 132 22.80 4.87 -10.09
N HIS A 133 22.01 5.24 -9.08
CA HIS A 133 22.44 5.33 -7.68
C HIS A 133 21.34 4.79 -6.78
N ALA A 134 21.22 3.46 -6.71
CA ALA A 134 20.18 2.83 -5.91
C ALA A 134 20.70 1.80 -4.93
N GLU A 135 19.99 1.68 -3.81
CA GLU A 135 20.14 0.58 -2.87
C GLU A 135 18.76 0.02 -2.49
N LEU A 136 18.67 -1.30 -2.40
CA LEU A 136 17.48 -2.02 -1.95
C LEU A 136 17.71 -2.51 -0.52
N ARG A 137 16.90 -2.02 0.43
CA ARG A 137 16.93 -2.42 1.84
C ARG A 137 15.54 -2.88 2.30
N PRO A 138 15.16 -4.15 2.07
CA PRO A 138 13.84 -4.62 2.48
C PRO A 138 13.64 -4.51 4.00
N ILE A 139 12.50 -3.97 4.43
CA ILE A 139 12.15 -3.87 5.84
C ILE A 139 11.86 -5.29 6.34
N PRO A 140 12.60 -5.82 7.33
CA PRO A 140 12.52 -7.22 7.76
C PRO A 140 11.30 -7.51 8.65
N SER A 141 10.14 -7.05 8.22
CA SER A 141 8.89 -7.03 8.98
C SER A 141 7.90 -8.07 8.49
N ILE A 142 7.08 -8.58 9.42
CA ILE A 142 5.89 -9.36 9.11
C ILE A 142 4.67 -8.48 8.84
N TRP A 143 4.73 -7.16 8.95
CA TRP A 143 3.56 -6.29 8.87
C TRP A 143 2.99 -6.10 7.46
N GLY A 144 3.53 -6.80 6.46
CA GLY A 144 3.14 -6.63 5.07
C GLY A 144 3.44 -5.24 4.56
N HIS A 145 2.51 -4.67 3.79
CA HIS A 145 2.62 -3.32 3.26
C HIS A 145 2.72 -2.26 4.36
N ARG A 146 2.09 -2.50 5.52
CA ARG A 146 2.10 -1.54 6.65
C ARG A 146 3.46 -1.36 7.29
N ALA A 147 4.46 -2.20 6.98
CA ALA A 147 5.85 -1.99 7.40
C ALA A 147 6.41 -0.63 6.93
N GLY A 148 5.98 -0.12 5.77
CA GLY A 148 6.35 1.20 5.26
C GLY A 148 5.66 2.39 5.93
N SER A 149 4.68 2.14 6.82
CA SER A 149 3.96 3.16 7.59
C SER A 149 3.81 2.70 9.05
N PRO A 150 4.94 2.59 9.79
CA PRO A 150 4.99 1.85 11.05
C PRO A 150 4.52 2.69 12.24
N LYS A 151 3.22 3.00 12.27
CA LYS A 151 2.61 3.77 13.38
C LYS A 151 2.70 3.02 14.72
N ASP A 152 2.48 1.71 14.68
CA ASP A 152 2.33 0.85 15.86
C ASP A 152 3.45 -0.21 15.94
N ASN A 153 4.58 0.02 15.26
CA ASN A 153 5.75 -0.86 15.26
C ASN A 153 7.04 -0.03 15.35
N GLU A 154 7.56 0.14 16.58
CA GLU A 154 8.78 0.90 16.83
C GLU A 154 10.01 0.29 16.14
N GLY A 155 10.08 -1.04 16.02
CA GLY A 155 11.20 -1.73 15.37
C GLY A 155 11.31 -1.39 13.88
N ASP A 156 10.18 -1.34 13.18
CA ASP A 156 10.13 -0.93 11.77
C ASP A 156 10.45 0.56 11.62
N LEU A 157 9.93 1.42 12.50
CA LEU A 157 10.25 2.85 12.51
C LEU A 157 11.75 3.11 12.69
N ASP A 158 12.36 2.39 13.63
CA ASP A 158 13.79 2.46 13.92
C ASP A 158 14.64 1.96 12.74
N PHE A 159 14.20 0.90 12.07
CA PHE A 159 14.84 0.43 10.84
C PHE A 159 14.81 1.50 9.76
N LEU A 160 13.63 2.10 9.49
CA LEU A 160 13.46 3.15 8.49
C LEU A 160 14.36 4.36 8.80
N ARG A 161 14.37 4.83 10.05
CA ARG A 161 15.22 5.95 10.48
C ARG A 161 16.69 5.68 10.22
N ARG A 162 17.22 4.55 10.69
CA ARG A 162 18.63 4.17 10.47
C ARG A 162 18.96 4.02 8.99
N ALA A 163 18.06 3.44 8.21
CA ALA A 163 18.28 3.24 6.78
C ALA A 163 18.37 4.59 6.05
N VAL A 164 17.45 5.52 6.33
CA VAL A 164 17.45 6.87 5.75
C VAL A 164 18.66 7.67 6.25
N ASP A 165 18.94 7.69 7.55
CA ASP A 165 20.09 8.42 8.11
C ASP A 165 21.42 7.92 7.52
N GLY A 166 21.56 6.61 7.35
CA GLY A 166 22.73 6.00 6.72
C GLY A 166 22.84 6.31 5.22
N TRP A 167 21.71 6.45 4.52
CA TRP A 167 21.68 6.79 3.09
C TRP A 167 21.84 8.29 2.83
N MET A 168 21.53 9.15 3.79
CA MET A 168 21.71 10.60 3.64
C MET A 168 23.14 11.06 3.89
N ARG A 169 23.94 10.23 4.57
CA ARG A 169 25.40 10.42 4.72
C ARG A 169 26.13 10.08 3.42
#